data_AF-A0A4Q1CZL6-F1
#
_entry.id   AF-A0A4Q1CZL6-F1
#
_cell.length_a   1.000
_cell.length_b   1.000
_cell.length_c   1.000
_cell.angle_alpha   90.00
_cell.angle_beta   90.00
_cell.angle_gamma   90.00
#
_symmetry.space_group_name_H-M   'P 1'
#
loop_
_entity.id
_entity.type
_entity.pdbx_description
1 polymer ?
#
loop_
_entity_poly.entity_id
_entity_poly.type
_entity_poly.pdbx_seq_one_letter_code
_entity_poly.pdbx_strand_id
1 'polypeptide(L)'
;MDAVFKEGRSFLVFPVKVFFFQPGPEIQMAAPLQTGVGAGSRHFKRAVHRNRIKRLLREAYRLQKPVLEQYLVDQGRQLSVFMLYIDKTLPTQEQLHQKMPLIMKRLIKELNTGPKDESPNAQSDKGEDGKQLQS
;
A
#
# COMPACT_ATOMS: atom_id res chain seq x y z
N MET A 1 -10.40 -4.72 14.18
CA MET A 1 -9.85 -4.23 12.89
C MET A 1 -10.18 -2.76 12.64
N ASP A 2 -10.99 -2.12 13.50
CA ASP A 2 -11.52 -0.77 13.27
C ASP A 2 -10.56 0.39 13.59
N ALA A 3 -9.56 0.18 14.46
CA ALA A 3 -8.59 1.22 14.83
C ALA A 3 -7.71 1.66 13.64
N VAL A 4 -7.42 0.74 12.71
CA VAL A 4 -6.63 1.01 11.47
C VAL A 4 -7.31 2.09 10.60
N PHE A 5 -8.64 2.19 10.67
CA PHE A 5 -9.43 3.08 9.82
C PHE A 5 -9.77 4.42 10.46
N LYS A 6 -9.67 4.56 11.79
CA LYS A 6 -10.00 5.81 12.51
C LYS A 6 -8.80 6.75 12.69
N GLU A 7 -7.58 6.23 12.78
CA GLU A 7 -6.35 7.01 13.01
C GLU A 7 -5.25 6.72 11.98
N GLY A 8 -5.51 5.81 11.03
CA GLY A 8 -4.54 5.39 10.02
C GLY A 8 -4.40 6.39 8.87
N ARG A 9 -3.16 6.70 8.54
CA ARG A 9 -2.80 7.43 7.32
C ARG A 9 -2.90 6.49 6.12
N SER A 10 -3.13 7.04 4.93
CA SER A 10 -3.15 6.22 3.71
C SER A 10 -2.57 6.96 2.51
N PHE A 11 -1.96 6.23 1.60
CA PHE A 11 -1.54 6.75 0.31
C PHE A 11 -1.83 5.76 -0.82
N LEU A 12 -1.88 6.27 -2.04
CA LEU A 12 -2.08 5.45 -3.24
C LEU A 12 -0.79 5.42 -4.07
N VAL A 13 -0.31 4.22 -4.36
CA VAL A 13 0.64 3.95 -5.43
C VAL A 13 -0.05 2.99 -6.38
N PHE A 14 -0.72 3.53 -7.40
CA PHE A 14 -1.55 2.74 -8.29
C PHE A 14 -0.76 1.53 -8.84
N PRO A 15 -1.30 0.30 -8.74
CA PRO A 15 -2.68 -0.09 -8.39
C PRO A 15 -2.94 -0.47 -6.91
N VAL A 16 -2.02 -0.17 -5.99
CA VAL A 16 -2.07 -0.56 -4.58
C VAL A 16 -2.33 0.66 -3.68
N LYS A 17 -3.44 0.62 -2.92
CA LYS A 17 -3.70 1.57 -1.84
C LYS A 17 -3.14 1.02 -0.53
N VAL A 18 -2.38 1.84 0.19
CA VAL A 18 -1.73 1.45 1.44
C VAL A 18 -2.33 2.25 2.57
N PHE A 19 -2.78 1.54 3.60
CA PHE A 19 -3.20 2.11 4.88
C PHE A 19 -2.14 1.74 5.91
N PHE A 20 -1.77 2.67 6.78
CA PHE A 20 -0.78 2.43 7.79
C PHE A 20 -1.06 3.27 9.03
N PHE A 21 -0.78 2.70 10.20
CA PHE A 21 -0.89 3.42 11.46
C PHE A 21 0.22 2.97 12.41
N GLN A 22 0.65 3.91 13.23
CA GLN A 22 1.59 3.64 14.31
C GLN A 22 0.77 3.60 15.60
N PRO A 23 0.76 2.48 16.33
CA PRO A 23 0.10 2.42 17.63
C PRO A 23 0.73 3.44 18.59
N GLY A 24 -0.08 3.98 19.50
CA GLY A 24 0.42 4.77 20.62
C GLY A 24 1.28 3.92 21.58
N PRO A 25 2.06 4.55 22.47
CA PRO A 25 2.99 3.86 23.37
C PRO A 25 2.33 2.85 24.32
N GLU A 26 1.03 2.99 24.55
CA GLU A 26 0.21 2.10 25.37
C GLU A 26 -0.24 0.82 24.65
N ILE A 27 -0.13 0.76 23.32
CA ILE A 27 -0.51 -0.40 22.52
C ILE A 27 0.75 -1.13 22.06
N GLN A 28 1.04 -2.26 22.69
CA GLN A 28 2.12 -3.15 22.25
C GLN A 28 1.60 -4.14 21.21
N MET A 29 2.12 -4.02 19.99
CA MET A 29 1.92 -5.00 18.94
C MET A 29 2.80 -6.24 19.16
N ALA A 30 2.29 -7.41 18.76
CA ALA A 30 3.03 -8.68 18.84
C ALA A 30 4.30 -8.73 17.98
N ALA A 31 4.45 -7.81 17.04
CA ALA A 31 5.64 -7.65 16.21
C ALA A 31 5.84 -6.16 15.88
N PRO A 32 7.08 -5.70 15.65
CA PRO A 32 7.37 -4.33 15.20
C PRO A 32 6.63 -3.96 13.91
N LEU A 33 6.34 -4.96 13.07
CA LEU A 33 5.68 -4.79 11.78
C LEU A 33 4.58 -5.83 11.60
N GLN A 34 3.33 -5.39 11.53
CA GLN A 34 2.20 -6.23 11.13
C GLN A 34 1.69 -5.83 9.76
N THR A 35 1.47 -6.80 8.89
CA THR A 35 1.00 -6.53 7.53
C THR A 35 -0.22 -7.35 7.14
N GLY A 36 -1.23 -6.69 6.59
CA GLY A 36 -2.37 -7.31 5.94
C GLY A 36 -2.39 -7.03 4.44
N VAL A 37 -3.01 -7.94 3.68
CA VAL A 37 -3.27 -7.76 2.25
C VAL A 37 -4.74 -7.98 1.93
N GLY A 38 -5.28 -7.11 1.09
CA GLY A 38 -6.64 -7.15 0.58
C GLY A 38 -6.69 -7.08 -0.94
N ALA A 39 -7.76 -7.61 -1.50
CA ALA A 39 -8.09 -7.46 -2.92
C ALA A 39 -9.55 -7.00 -3.04
N GLY A 40 -9.82 -6.00 -3.86
CA GLY A 40 -11.16 -5.44 -4.02
C GLY A 40 -12.21 -6.49 -4.39
N SER A 41 -13.18 -6.71 -3.49
CA SER A 41 -14.30 -7.63 -3.72
C SER A 41 -15.25 -7.14 -4.83
N ARG A 42 -15.27 -5.82 -5.09
CA ARG A 42 -16.09 -5.17 -6.12
C ARG A 42 -15.80 -5.67 -7.54
N HIS A 43 -14.53 -5.87 -7.89
CA HIS A 43 -14.13 -6.25 -9.26
C HIS A 43 -13.79 -7.74 -9.39
N PHE A 44 -13.34 -8.40 -8.32
CA PHE A 44 -12.94 -9.81 -8.35
C PHE A 44 -13.96 -10.70 -7.65
N LYS A 45 -15.04 -11.07 -8.35
CA LYS A 45 -16.09 -11.96 -7.83
C LYS A 45 -15.58 -13.37 -7.51
N ARG A 46 -14.61 -13.88 -8.30
CA ARG A 46 -14.01 -15.21 -8.11
C ARG A 46 -12.97 -15.19 -6.98
N ALA A 47 -13.12 -16.08 -6.00
CA ALA A 47 -12.19 -16.21 -4.88
C ALA A 47 -10.75 -16.54 -5.34
N VAL A 48 -10.62 -17.35 -6.40
CA VAL A 48 -9.33 -17.71 -7.00
C VAL A 48 -8.55 -16.47 -7.45
N HIS A 49 -9.23 -15.50 -8.08
CA HIS A 49 -8.60 -14.25 -8.53
C HIS A 49 -8.13 -13.40 -7.34
N ARG A 50 -8.98 -13.25 -6.30
CA ARG A 50 -8.60 -12.55 -5.07
C ARG A 50 -7.41 -13.20 -4.37
N ASN A 51 -7.37 -14.54 -4.32
CA ASN A 51 -6.27 -15.28 -3.71
C ASN A 51 -4.97 -15.14 -4.50
N ARG A 52 -5.03 -15.14 -5.85
CA ARG A 52 -3.88 -14.86 -6.72
C ARG A 52 -3.32 -13.46 -6.44
N ILE A 53 -4.16 -12.44 -6.40
CA ILE A 53 -3.74 -11.05 -6.11
C ILE A 53 -3.06 -10.97 -4.74
N LYS A 54 -3.71 -11.50 -3.68
CA LYS A 54 -3.12 -11.52 -2.33
C LYS A 54 -1.80 -12.29 -2.28
N ARG A 55 -1.65 -13.37 -3.06
CA ARG A 55 -0.41 -14.14 -3.14
C ARG A 55 0.70 -13.30 -3.77
N LEU A 56 0.45 -12.67 -4.93
CA LEU A 56 1.44 -11.84 -5.61
C LEU A 56 1.87 -10.63 -4.76
N LEU A 57 0.92 -9.99 -4.06
CA LEU A 57 1.25 -8.90 -3.13
C LEU A 57 2.15 -9.37 -1.99
N ARG A 58 1.88 -10.54 -1.41
CA ARG A 58 2.72 -11.10 -0.33
C ARG A 58 4.12 -11.44 -0.83
N GLU A 59 4.25 -12.02 -2.01
CA GLU A 59 5.57 -12.34 -2.57
C GLU A 59 6.39 -11.08 -2.82
N ALA A 60 5.81 -10.06 -3.46
CA ALA A 60 6.48 -8.79 -3.70
C ALA A 60 6.89 -8.12 -2.36
N TYR A 61 6.00 -8.17 -1.37
CA TYR A 61 6.24 -7.61 -0.04
C TYR A 61 7.35 -8.34 0.72
N ARG A 62 7.39 -9.69 0.65
CA ARG A 62 8.37 -10.52 1.37
C ARG A 62 9.81 -10.11 1.06
N LEU A 63 10.09 -9.71 -0.18
CA LEU A 63 11.42 -9.24 -0.61
C LEU A 63 11.83 -7.91 0.02
N GLN A 64 10.87 -7.06 0.36
CA GLN A 64 11.14 -5.72 0.91
C GLN A 64 10.93 -5.62 2.42
N LYS A 65 10.27 -6.61 3.04
CA LYS A 65 9.99 -6.67 4.48
C LYS A 65 11.24 -6.44 5.35
N PRO A 66 12.40 -7.09 5.11
CA PRO A 66 13.53 -7.00 6.04
C PRO A 66 14.04 -5.57 6.21
N VAL A 67 14.06 -4.78 5.13
CA VAL A 67 14.52 -3.38 5.16
C VAL A 67 13.60 -2.53 6.03
N LEU A 68 12.28 -2.69 5.88
CA LEU A 68 11.30 -1.94 6.67
C LEU A 68 11.26 -2.39 8.13
N GLU A 69 11.38 -3.68 8.39
CA GLU A 69 11.38 -4.24 9.74
C GLU A 69 12.61 -3.79 10.52
N GLN A 70 13.80 -3.84 9.91
CA GLN A 70 15.03 -3.34 10.55
C GLN A 70 14.91 -1.85 10.86
N TYR A 71 14.42 -1.06 9.91
CA TYR A 71 14.17 0.37 10.12
C TYR A 71 13.27 0.66 11.34
N LEU A 72 12.22 -0.13 11.53
CA LEU A 72 11.31 0.03 12.67
C LEU A 72 11.96 -0.39 13.99
N VAL A 73 12.73 -1.48 13.99
CA VAL A 73 13.47 -1.96 15.17
C VAL A 73 14.50 -0.93 15.60
N ASP A 74 15.31 -0.40 14.67
CA ASP A 74 16.35 0.58 14.95
C ASP A 74 15.79 1.89 15.54
N GLN A 75 14.55 2.23 15.18
CA GLN A 75 13.86 3.43 15.66
C GLN A 75 12.98 3.16 16.89
N GLY A 76 12.90 1.91 17.36
CA GLY A 76 12.00 1.52 18.46
C GLY A 76 10.52 1.76 18.16
N ARG A 77 10.12 1.72 16.88
CA ARG A 77 8.76 2.03 16.42
C ARG A 77 8.01 0.76 16.06
N GLN A 78 6.69 0.82 16.21
CA GLN A 78 5.78 -0.21 15.72
C GLN A 78 4.94 0.35 14.57
N LEU A 79 4.59 -0.53 13.63
CA LEU A 79 3.81 -0.17 12.45
C LEU A 79 2.87 -1.30 12.05
N SER A 80 1.63 -0.94 11.78
CA SER A 80 0.69 -1.81 11.10
C SER A 80 0.41 -1.27 9.71
N VAL A 81 0.47 -2.14 8.70
CA VAL A 81 0.28 -1.79 7.29
C VAL A 81 -0.78 -2.69 6.68
N PHE A 82 -1.72 -2.12 5.94
CA PHE A 82 -2.70 -2.86 5.15
C PHE A 82 -2.61 -2.43 3.68
N MET A 83 -2.30 -3.38 2.80
CA MET A 83 -2.21 -3.13 1.36
C MET A 83 -3.45 -3.65 0.64
N LEU A 84 -4.14 -2.79 -0.07
CA LEU A 84 -5.35 -3.10 -0.82
C LEU A 84 -5.12 -2.92 -2.32
N TYR A 85 -5.31 -3.98 -3.09
CA TYR A 85 -5.36 -3.88 -4.54
C TYR A 85 -6.72 -3.31 -5.00
N ILE A 86 -6.68 -2.19 -5.72
CA ILE A 86 -7.89 -1.44 -6.10
C ILE A 86 -8.23 -1.47 -7.60
N ASP A 87 -7.30 -1.92 -8.44
CA ASP A 87 -7.53 -1.95 -9.88
C ASP A 87 -8.55 -3.04 -10.30
N LYS A 88 -9.09 -2.90 -11.51
CA LYS A 88 -10.09 -3.78 -12.11
C LYS A 88 -9.47 -4.97 -12.84
N THR A 89 -8.18 -4.89 -13.18
CA THR A 89 -7.46 -5.92 -13.95
C THR A 89 -6.63 -6.84 -13.07
N LEU A 90 -6.36 -8.06 -13.53
CA LEU A 90 -5.48 -8.97 -12.80
C LEU A 90 -4.03 -8.47 -12.88
N PRO A 91 -3.35 -8.28 -11.75
CA PRO A 91 -1.97 -7.84 -11.76
C PRO A 91 -1.05 -8.96 -12.25
N THR A 92 0.00 -8.56 -12.95
CA THR A 92 1.15 -9.42 -13.22
C THR A 92 2.12 -9.38 -12.04
N GLN A 93 2.97 -10.42 -11.95
CA GLN A 93 4.00 -10.47 -10.91
C GLN A 93 4.99 -9.31 -11.05
N GLU A 94 5.44 -9.03 -12.27
CA GLU A 94 6.40 -7.99 -12.57
C GLU A 94 5.89 -6.61 -12.14
N GLN A 95 4.64 -6.28 -12.47
CA GLN A 95 4.03 -5.01 -12.06
C GLN A 95 4.08 -4.81 -10.53
N LEU A 96 3.71 -5.82 -9.74
CA LEU A 96 3.72 -5.69 -8.29
C LEU A 96 5.15 -5.68 -7.72
N HIS A 97 6.08 -6.42 -8.32
CA HIS A 97 7.49 -6.41 -7.93
C HIS A 97 8.13 -5.03 -8.17
N GLN A 98 7.82 -4.36 -9.28
CA GLN A 98 8.33 -3.02 -9.56
C GLN A 98 7.70 -1.94 -8.67
N LYS A 99 6.41 -2.09 -8.32
CA LYS A 99 5.71 -1.12 -7.46
C LYS A 99 6.05 -1.27 -5.98
N MET A 100 6.39 -2.46 -5.49
CA MET A 100 6.63 -2.67 -4.06
C MET A 100 7.78 -1.83 -3.48
N PRO A 101 8.96 -1.72 -4.10
CA PRO A 101 10.03 -0.84 -3.61
C PRO A 101 9.61 0.63 -3.54
N LEU A 102 8.79 1.10 -4.51
CA LEU A 102 8.25 2.46 -4.51
C LEU A 102 7.31 2.69 -3.32
N ILE A 103 6.46 1.72 -3.02
CA ILE A 103 5.57 1.74 -1.86
C ILE A 103 6.37 1.82 -0.57
N MET A 104 7.43 1.01 -0.42
CA MET A 104 8.25 0.98 0.79
C MET A 104 9.02 2.28 1.00
N LYS A 105 9.62 2.83 -0.06
CA LYS A 105 10.28 4.15 -0.01
C LYS A 105 9.30 5.25 0.41
N ARG A 106 8.10 5.26 -0.17
CA ARG A 106 7.05 6.21 0.20
C ARG A 106 6.63 6.02 1.66
N LEU A 107 6.44 4.78 2.11
CA LEU A 107 6.07 4.47 3.48
C LEU A 107 7.10 5.02 4.48
N ILE A 108 8.39 4.77 4.27
CA ILE A 108 9.46 5.33 5.13
C ILE A 108 9.41 6.86 5.15
N LYS A 109 9.19 7.49 3.98
CA LYS A 109 9.03 8.95 3.89
C LYS A 109 7.84 9.44 4.72
N GLU A 110 6.70 8.76 4.66
CA GLU A 110 5.53 9.10 5.48
C GLU A 110 5.74 8.86 6.99
N LEU A 111 6.62 7.92 7.38
CA LEU A 111 6.96 7.72 8.80
C LEU A 111 7.88 8.82 9.35
N ASN A 112 8.62 9.50 8.47
CA ASN A 112 9.53 10.59 8.82
C ASN A 112 8.87 11.96 8.72
N THR A 113 7.94 12.09 7.78
CA THR A 113 7.12 13.28 7.62
C THR A 113 5.94 13.10 8.59
N GLY A 114 5.97 13.81 9.73
CA GLY A 114 4.86 13.83 10.69
C GLY A 114 3.53 14.23 10.01
N PRO A 115 2.39 14.13 10.72
CA PRO A 115 1.06 14.18 10.12
C PRO A 115 0.85 15.49 9.34
N LYS A 116 1.04 15.44 8.03
CA LYS A 116 0.57 16.46 7.12
C LYS A 116 -0.78 15.96 6.63
N ASP A 117 -1.81 16.73 6.97
CA ASP A 117 -3.12 16.68 6.34
C ASP A 117 -2.96 16.50 4.83
N GLU A 118 -3.32 15.32 4.33
CA GLU A 118 -3.58 15.13 2.91
C GLU A 118 -4.91 14.38 2.78
N SER A 119 -5.97 15.11 3.10
CA SER A 119 -7.27 14.95 2.45
C SER A 119 -7.09 15.05 0.92
N PRO A 120 -7.96 14.37 0.14
CA PRO A 120 -7.57 13.62 -1.04
C PRO A 120 -7.22 14.55 -2.19
N ASN A 121 -5.94 14.68 -2.52
CA ASN A 121 -5.56 15.17 -3.83
C ASN A 121 -5.70 14.02 -4.86
N ALA A 122 -6.94 13.68 -5.17
CA ALA A 122 -7.28 13.06 -6.44
C ALA A 122 -7.29 14.16 -7.52
N GLN A 123 -6.13 14.75 -7.80
CA GLN A 123 -5.84 15.30 -9.12
C GLN A 123 -5.57 14.10 -10.02
N SER A 124 -6.53 13.61 -10.81
CA SER A 124 -6.91 14.21 -12.09
C SER A 124 -5.69 14.65 -12.90
N ASP A 125 -4.93 13.66 -13.35
CA ASP A 125 -4.13 13.82 -14.56
C ASP A 125 -5.13 13.88 -15.74
N LYS A 126 -5.52 15.12 -16.10
CA LYS A 126 -5.89 15.49 -17.47
C LYS A 126 -4.63 15.23 -18.31
N GLY A 127 -4.64 14.40 -19.34
CA GLY A 127 -5.32 14.71 -20.60
C GLY A 127 -4.40 15.57 -21.47
N GLU A 128 -3.69 14.92 -22.40
CA GLU A 128 -3.14 15.38 -23.69
C GLU A 128 -2.25 14.19 -24.17
N ASP A 129 -2.43 13.58 -25.34
CA ASP A 129 -2.44 14.23 -26.64
C ASP A 129 -3.66 13.89 -27.51
N GLY A 130 -4.27 14.96 -28.02
CA GLY A 130 -5.14 14.90 -29.17
C GLY A 130 -4.36 15.12 -30.48
N LYS A 131 -4.91 14.50 -31.53
CA LYS A 131 -5.02 15.04 -32.90
C LYS A 131 -3.76 14.95 -33.79
N GLN A 132 -3.83 14.09 -34.81
CA GLN A 132 -3.99 14.62 -36.17
C GLN A 132 -4.52 13.61 -37.18
N LEU A 133 -5.48 14.13 -37.94
CA LEU A 133 -6.08 13.67 -39.17
C LEU A 133 -5.08 13.83 -40.31
N GLN A 134 -4.94 12.83 -41.19
CA GLN A 134 -4.56 12.84 -42.63
C GLN A 134 -4.16 11.39 -42.98
N SER A 135 -4.66 10.73 -44.02
CA SER A 135 -5.09 11.17 -45.35
C SER A 135 -6.30 10.39 -45.84
#